data_AF-A0A969EU92-F1
#
_entry.id   AF-A0A969EU92-F1
#
_cell.length_a   1.000
_cell.length_b   1.000
_cell.length_c   1.000
_cell.angle_alpha   90.00
_cell.angle_beta   90.00
_cell.angle_gamma   90.00
#
_symmetry.space_group_name_H-M   'P 1'
#
loop_
_entity.id
_entity.type
_entity.pdbx_description
1 polymer ?
#
loop_
_entity_poly.entity_id
_entity_poly.type
_entity_poly.pdbx_seq_one_letter_code
_entity_poly.pdbx_strand_id
1 'polypeptide(L)' 'MPGERGRITAAAIADEIALLDDYAVMLCGQLSFVKDMTRQFQALGIPRERIITEEFASQTDRPIEAGKSFILNR' A
#
# COMPACT_ATOMS: atom_id res chain seq x y z
N MET A 1 -4.86 -17.62 18.42
CA MET A 1 -5.93 -17.01 17.61
C MET A 1 -5.83 -17.57 16.19
N PRO A 2 -6.88 -18.21 15.65
CA PRO A 2 -6.83 -18.75 14.29
C PRO A 2 -6.89 -17.59 13.28
N GLY A 3 -5.94 -17.58 12.33
CA GLY A 3 -5.76 -16.51 11.35
C GLY A 3 -6.99 -16.27 10.46
N GLU A 4 -7.50 -15.05 10.50
CA GLU A 4 -8.32 -14.51 9.41
C GLU A 4 -7.42 -14.31 8.19
N ARG A 5 -7.71 -15.04 7.12
CA ARG A 5 -6.95 -15.00 5.88
C ARG A 5 -7.14 -13.64 5.18
N GLY A 6 -6.14 -12.77 5.32
CA GLY A 6 -5.45 -12.19 4.16
C GLY A 6 -5.75 -10.74 3.79
N ARG A 7 -6.58 -10.01 4.54
CA ARG A 7 -6.76 -8.56 4.30
C ARG A 7 -6.38 -7.78 5.54
N ILE A 8 -5.28 -7.04 5.43
CA ILE A 8 -4.87 -6.08 6.45
C ILE A 8 -5.91 -4.95 6.51
N THR A 9 -6.24 -4.52 7.73
CA THR A 9 -7.14 -3.38 7.98
C THR A 9 -6.42 -2.37 8.85
N ALA A 10 -6.83 -1.10 8.77
CA ALA A 10 -6.22 -0.07 9.62
C ALA A 10 -6.46 -0.33 11.11
N ALA A 11 -7.61 -0.94 11.47
CA ALA A 11 -7.93 -1.28 12.86
C ALA A 11 -6.98 -2.36 13.41
N ALA A 12 -6.72 -3.42 12.64
CA ALA A 12 -5.77 -4.45 13.05
C ALA A 12 -4.35 -3.88 13.24
N ILE A 13 -3.92 -2.97 12.36
CA ILE A 13 -2.64 -2.27 12.51
C ILE A 13 -2.65 -1.40 13.77
N ALA A 14 -3.71 -0.60 13.99
CA ALA A 14 -3.84 0.28 15.14
C ALA A 14 -3.79 -0.48 16.47
N ASP A 15 -4.43 -1.65 16.55
CA ASP A 15 -4.39 -2.52 17.72
C ASP A 15 -2.96 -3.02 18.01
N GLU A 16 -2.20 -3.37 16.97
CA GLU A 16 -0.80 -3.81 17.11
C GLU A 16 0.13 -2.67 17.56
N ILE A 17 -0.14 -1.43 17.15
CA ILE A 17 0.69 -0.26 17.46
C ILE A 17 0.12 0.63 18.57
N ALA A 18 -0.85 0.16 19.34
CA ALA A 18 -1.59 0.95 20.33
C ALA A 18 -0.70 1.63 21.39
N LEU A 19 0.52 1.15 21.60
CA LEU A 19 1.50 1.70 22.55
C LEU A 19 2.41 2.78 21.94
N LEU A 20 2.34 3.00 20.62
CA LEU A 20 3.08 4.07 19.96
C LEU A 20 2.27 5.36 20.05
N ASP A 21 2.73 6.27 20.91
CA ASP A 21 2.29 7.65 20.87
C ASP A 21 2.89 8.34 19.63
N ASP A 22 2.08 9.14 18.94
CA ASP A 22 2.53 10.08 17.91
C ASP A 22 3.15 9.46 16.63
N TYR A 23 2.44 8.56 15.94
CA TYR A 23 2.92 7.95 14.69
C TYR A 23 2.40 8.62 13.41
N ALA A 24 3.11 8.36 12.31
CA ALA A 24 2.69 8.61 10.94
C ALA A 24 2.60 7.27 10.18
N VAL A 25 1.72 7.21 9.17
CA VAL A 25 1.48 5.99 8.38
C VAL A 25 2.02 6.20 6.97
N MET A 26 2.90 5.30 6.52
CA MET A 26 3.35 5.24 5.12
C MET A 26 2.66 4.09 4.40
N LEU A 27 1.89 4.40 3.36
CA LEU A 27 1.15 3.45 2.53
C LEU A 27 1.78 3.41 1.13
N CYS A 28 2.27 2.24 0.71
CA CYS A 28 2.78 2.03 -0.64
C CYS A 28 2.09 0.82 -1.26
N GLY A 29 1.62 0.95 -2.50
CA GLY A 29 1.01 -0.17 -3.22
C GLY A 29 0.17 0.21 -4.43
N GLN A 30 -0.78 -0.67 -4.77
CA GLN A 30 -1.77 -0.37 -5.80
C GLN A 30 -2.68 0.79 -5.34
N LEU A 31 -3.03 1.69 -6.28
CA LEU A 31 -3.90 2.85 -6.03
C LEU A 31 -5.19 2.49 -5.28
N SER A 32 -5.85 1.38 -5.64
CA SER A 32 -7.08 0.93 -4.98
C SER A 32 -6.86 0.58 -3.51
N PHE A 33 -5.75 -0.10 -3.20
CA PHE A 33 -5.37 -0.46 -1.84
C PHE A 33 -4.97 0.77 -1.02
N VAL A 34 -4.12 1.64 -1.58
CA VAL A 34 -3.66 2.87 -0.89
C VAL A 34 -4.86 3.76 -0.56
N LYS A 35 -5.81 3.93 -1.49
CA LYS A 35 -7.05 4.70 -1.25
C LYS A 35 -7.97 4.06 -0.21
N ASP A 36 -8.04 2.73 -0.16
CA ASP A 36 -8.83 2.01 0.85
C ASP A 36 -8.23 2.20 2.25
N MET A 37 -6.93 1.92 2.41
CA MET A 37 -6.24 2.07 3.69
C MET A 37 -6.20 3.52 4.19
N THR A 38 -6.00 4.50 3.30
CA THR A 38 -6.05 5.92 3.66
C THR A 38 -7.39 6.28 4.30
N ARG A 39 -8.50 5.82 3.71
CA ARG A 39 -9.84 6.06 4.26
C ARG A 39 -10.04 5.40 5.62
N GLN A 40 -9.54 4.18 5.80
CA GLN A 40 -9.65 3.49 7.07
C GLN A 40 -8.84 4.19 8.18
N PHE A 41 -7.61 4.62 7.91
CA PHE A 41 -6.81 5.38 8.89
C PHE A 41 -7.41 6.74 9.24
N GLN A 42 -8.00 7.44 8.25
CA GLN A 42 -8.74 8.68 8.52
C GLN A 42 -9.97 8.44 9.40
N ALA A 43 -10.69 7.33 9.20
CA ALA A 43 -11.83 6.95 10.03
C ALA A 43 -11.43 6.63 11.48
N LEU A 44 -10.18 6.22 11.71
CA LEU A 44 -9.59 6.04 13.04
C LEU A 44 -9.06 7.35 13.65
N GLY A 45 -9.21 8.48 12.96
CA GLY A 45 -8.81 9.80 13.46
C GLY A 45 -7.38 10.21 13.12
N ILE A 46 -6.66 9.43 12.30
CA ILE A 46 -5.32 9.84 11.85
C ILE A 46 -5.45 10.99 10.84
N PRO A 47 -4.84 12.14 11.11
CA PRO A 47 -5.02 13.32 10.27
C PRO A 47 -4.26 13.14 8.93
N ARG A 48 -4.78 13.78 7.86
CA ARG A 48 -4.33 13.54 6.48
C ARG A 48 -2.84 13.81 6.27
N GLU A 49 -2.31 14.82 6.96
CA GLU A 49 -0.91 15.24 6.95
C GLU A 49 0.05 14.20 7.52
N ARG A 50 -0.46 13.23 8.29
CA ARG A 50 0.31 12.09 8.84
C ARG A 50 0.20 10.83 8.01
N ILE A 51 -0.49 10.89 6.88
CA ILE A 51 -0.63 9.75 5.95
C ILE A 51 0.19 10.05 4.71
N ILE A 52 1.32 9.35 4.56
CA ILE A 52 2.23 9.47 3.42
C ILE A 52 1.88 8.34 2.45
N THR A 53 1.65 8.66 1.19
CA THR A 53 1.18 7.69 0.18
C THR A 53 2.13 7.65 -1.01
N GLU A 54 2.48 6.45 -1.43
CA GLU A 54 3.20 6.16 -2.67
C GLU A 54 2.41 5.12 -3.48
N GLU A 55 2.37 5.28 -4.79
CA GLU A 55 1.67 4.36 -5.68
C GLU A 55 2.67 3.66 -6.59
N PHE A 56 2.47 2.36 -6.82
CA PHE A 56 3.23 1.67 -7.84
C PHE A 56 2.90 2.28 -9.21
N ALA A 57 3.93 2.66 -9.97
CA ALA A 57 3.76 3.00 -11.38
C ALA A 57 3.13 1.80 -12.10
N SER A 58 2.05 2.05 -12.85
CA SER A 58 1.46 0.99 -13.67
C SER A 58 2.52 0.52 -14.68
N GLN A 59 2.61 -0.80 -14.95
CA GLN A 59 3.50 -1.27 -16.02
C GLN A 59 3.11 -0.70 -17.40
N THR A 60 1.89 -0.15 -17.50
CA THR A 60 1.36 0.56 -18.67
C THR A 60 1.94 1.97 -18.84
N ASP A 61 2.51 2.57 -17.78
CA ASP A 61 3.18 3.88 -17.85
C ASP A 61 4.65 3.78 -18.30
N ARG A 62 5.20 2.57 -18.43
CA ARG A 62 6.49 2.40 -19.09
C ARG A 62 6.28 2.47 -20.61
N PRO A 63 6.96 3.37 -21.35
CA PRO A 63 6.98 3.26 -22.79
C PRO A 63 7.47 1.86 -23.13
N ILE A 64 6.71 1.15 -23.96
CA ILE A 64 7.11 -0.13 -24.51
C ILE A 64 8.38 0.16 -25.32
N GLU A 65 9.56 -0.12 -24.77
CA GLU A 65 10.75 -0.26 -25.60
C GLU A 65 10.52 -1.47 -26.49
N ALA A 66 10.02 -1.18 -27.69
CA ALA A 66 9.86 -2.16 -28.75
C ALA A 66 11.24 -2.77 -29.06
N GLY A 67 11.40 -4.04 -28.74
CA GLY A 67 12.40 -4.88 -29.38
C GLY A 67 13.70 -5.08 -28.60
N LYS A 68 13.68 -6.00 -27.64
CA LYS A 68 14.79 -6.95 -27.45
C LYS A 68 14.23 -8.36 -27.24
N SER A 69 13.64 -8.91 -28.30
CA SER A 69 13.48 -10.36 -28.43
C SER A 69 14.87 -10.94 -28.66
N PHE A 70 15.57 -11.28 -27.58
CA PHE A 70 16.71 -12.18 -27.66
C PHE A 70 16.15 -13.60 -27.72
N ILE A 71 15.92 -14.09 -28.93
CA ILE A 71 15.82 -15.53 -29.19
C ILE A 71 17.22 -16.11 -28.92
N LEU A 72 17.38 -16.72 -27.75
CA LEU A 72 18.47 -17.66 -27.49
C LEU A 72 18.13 -18.96 -28.24
N ASN A 73 18.66 -19.10 -29.45
CA ASN A 73 18.72 -20.40 -30.09
C ASN A 73 19.90 -21.19 -29.51
N ARG A 74 19.62 -22.45 -29.22
CA ARG A 74 20.51 -23.52 -28.75
C ARG A 74 21.84 -23.60 -29.48
#